data_AF-A0A844F3P5-F1
#
_entry.id   AF-A0A844F3P5-F1
#
_cell.length_a   1.000
_cell.length_b   1.000
_cell.length_c   1.000
_cell.angle_alpha   90.00
_cell.angle_beta   90.00
_cell.angle_gamma   90.00
#
_symmetry.space_group_name_H-M   'P 1'
#
loop_
_entity.id
_entity.type
_entity.pdbx_description
1 polymer ?
#
loop_
_entity_poly.entity_id
_entity_poly.type
_entity_poly.pdbx_seq_one_letter_code
_entity_poly.pdbx_strand_id
1 'polypeptide(L)'
;MNTNTRIIFQRLQGVESEIEKLRNTLFALKTTDIEKYGANYEALSTDAALRSERITCQLRNLVYINDFSGKNSYLKLAADAQGIAISQEQEILSITLPGLLPKRKVRTNMAFLHEPLNYALQEYVKTHDLALYKDCVVCFSQIYDRSLSSQRVRDYDNLEFKQILDTIATYVLLDDTGLYCDSYHTTELGNTDSTVVYIMEKSAFPDWVKAHKELLETISEIS
;
A
#
# COMPACT_ATOMS: atom_id res chain seq x y z
N MET A 1 -14.95 -17.75 -34.21
CA MET A 1 -14.10 -17.16 -33.16
C MET A 1 -14.02 -18.13 -32.00
N ASN A 2 -12.82 -18.45 -31.52
CA ASN A 2 -12.64 -19.30 -30.34
C ASN A 2 -13.39 -18.66 -29.15
N THR A 3 -14.09 -19.44 -28.32
CA THR A 3 -14.95 -18.95 -27.22
C THR A 3 -14.20 -17.97 -26.30
N ASN A 4 -12.90 -18.21 -26.08
CA ASN A 4 -12.03 -17.34 -25.28
C ASN A 4 -11.85 -15.95 -25.92
N THR A 5 -11.73 -15.84 -27.24
CA THR A 5 -11.57 -14.56 -27.94
C THR A 5 -12.78 -13.65 -27.76
N ARG A 6 -14.00 -14.22 -27.78
CA ARG A 6 -15.24 -13.46 -27.57
C ARG A 6 -15.35 -12.96 -26.13
N ILE A 7 -14.98 -13.78 -25.15
CA ILE A 7 -14.97 -13.42 -23.73
C ILE A 7 -13.94 -12.31 -23.46
N ILE A 8 -12.73 -12.42 -24.02
CA ILE A 8 -11.68 -11.39 -23.91
C ILE A 8 -12.19 -10.07 -24.47
N PHE A 9 -12.77 -10.08 -25.68
CA PHE A 9 -13.30 -8.86 -26.30
C PHE A 9 -14.39 -8.19 -25.45
N GLN A 10 -15.33 -8.97 -24.90
CA GLN A 10 -16.36 -8.43 -24.00
C GLN A 10 -15.77 -7.84 -22.71
N ARG A 11 -14.74 -8.48 -22.13
CA ARG A 11 -14.06 -7.94 -20.95
C ARG A 11 -13.31 -6.63 -21.27
N LEU A 12 -12.65 -6.56 -22.42
CA LEU A 12 -11.97 -5.34 -22.88
C LEU A 12 -12.96 -4.18 -23.06
N GLN A 13 -14.11 -4.41 -23.70
CA GLN A 13 -15.17 -3.39 -23.81
C GLN A 13 -15.66 -2.91 -22.44
N GLY A 14 -15.77 -3.83 -21.46
CA GLY A 14 -16.10 -3.47 -20.08
C GLY A 14 -15.05 -2.55 -19.45
N VAL A 15 -13.77 -2.86 -19.63
CA VAL A 15 -12.65 -2.03 -19.14
C VAL A 15 -12.64 -0.66 -19.81
N GLU A 16 -12.82 -0.58 -21.13
CA GLU A 16 -12.89 0.69 -21.86
C GLU A 16 -14.02 1.59 -21.33
N SER A 17 -15.19 1.01 -21.04
CA SER A 17 -16.31 1.74 -20.44
C SER A 17 -15.96 2.30 -19.05
N GLU A 18 -15.22 1.55 -18.23
CA GLU A 18 -14.77 2.01 -16.93
C GLU A 18 -13.69 3.10 -17.01
N ILE A 19 -12.79 3.02 -18.01
CA ILE A 19 -11.79 4.05 -18.29
C ILE A 19 -12.46 5.37 -18.70
N GLU A 20 -13.50 5.31 -19.52
CA GLU A 20 -14.26 6.50 -19.90
C GLU A 20 -14.92 7.18 -18.70
N LYS A 21 -15.48 6.39 -17.77
CA LYS A 21 -16.02 6.92 -16.51
C LYS A 21 -14.91 7.54 -15.65
N LEU A 22 -13.76 6.88 -15.55
CA LEU A 22 -12.60 7.42 -14.82
C LEU A 22 -12.16 8.76 -15.40
N ARG A 23 -12.08 8.87 -16.73
CA ARG A 23 -11.73 10.11 -17.43
C ARG A 23 -12.70 11.24 -17.07
N ASN A 24 -13.99 10.96 -17.03
CA ASN A 24 -15.01 11.94 -16.63
C ASN A 24 -14.84 12.37 -15.16
N THR A 25 -14.57 11.43 -14.24
CA THR A 25 -14.29 11.76 -12.84
C THR A 25 -13.03 12.62 -12.71
N LEU A 26 -11.96 12.33 -13.46
CA LEU A 26 -10.74 13.13 -13.46
C LEU A 26 -10.99 14.55 -14.01
N PHE A 27 -11.85 14.69 -15.03
CA PHE A 27 -12.25 16.00 -15.52
C PHE A 27 -13.00 16.79 -14.44
N ALA A 28 -13.94 16.17 -13.74
CA ALA A 28 -14.66 16.79 -12.63
C ALA A 28 -13.73 17.20 -11.48
N LEU A 29 -12.73 16.37 -11.15
CA LEU A 29 -11.73 16.70 -10.13
C LEU A 29 -10.91 17.95 -10.49
N LYS A 30 -10.48 18.07 -11.75
CA LYS A 30 -9.72 19.24 -12.22
C LYS A 30 -10.50 20.55 -12.14
N THR A 31 -11.82 20.49 -12.24
CA THR A 31 -12.69 21.68 -12.18
C THR A 31 -13.30 21.92 -10.80
N THR A 32 -13.14 20.99 -9.87
CA THR A 32 -13.65 21.12 -8.50
C THR A 32 -12.72 22.00 -7.69
N ASP A 33 -13.25 23.11 -7.18
CA ASP A 33 -12.56 23.95 -6.21
C ASP A 33 -12.45 23.22 -4.87
N ILE A 34 -11.22 22.88 -4.47
CA ILE A 34 -10.92 22.13 -3.25
C ILE A 34 -11.27 22.94 -2.00
N GLU A 35 -11.06 24.25 -2.01
CA GLU A 35 -11.30 25.11 -0.85
C GLU A 35 -12.80 25.25 -0.59
N LYS A 36 -13.59 25.37 -1.66
CA LYS A 36 -15.04 25.55 -1.56
C LYS A 36 -15.82 24.23 -1.43
N TYR A 37 -15.33 23.15 -2.04
CA TYR A 37 -16.04 21.88 -2.17
C TYR A 37 -15.19 20.66 -1.77
N GLY A 38 -14.40 20.79 -0.69
CA GLY A 38 -13.51 19.74 -0.21
C GLY A 38 -14.16 18.36 -0.01
N ALA A 39 -15.38 18.30 0.52
CA ALA A 39 -16.10 17.02 0.68
C ALA A 39 -16.43 16.34 -0.66
N ASN A 40 -16.81 17.13 -1.68
CA ASN A 40 -17.07 16.60 -3.03
C ASN A 40 -15.77 16.15 -3.69
N TYR A 41 -14.70 16.93 -3.51
CA TYR A 41 -13.38 16.55 -4.00
C TYR A 41 -12.93 15.22 -3.38
N GLU A 42 -13.07 15.05 -2.07
CA GLU A 42 -12.72 13.80 -1.37
C GLU A 42 -13.56 12.61 -1.87
N ALA A 43 -14.85 12.80 -2.10
CA ALA A 43 -15.72 11.75 -2.64
C ALA A 43 -15.30 11.34 -4.07
N LEU A 44 -15.06 12.32 -4.95
CA LEU A 44 -14.66 12.09 -6.34
C LEU A 44 -13.27 11.47 -6.44
N SER A 45 -12.29 11.95 -5.66
CA SER A 45 -10.93 11.44 -5.67
C SER A 45 -10.87 10.00 -5.17
N THR A 46 -11.68 9.67 -4.16
CA THR A 46 -11.81 8.30 -3.69
C THR A 46 -12.49 7.40 -4.72
N ASP A 47 -13.56 7.83 -5.40
CA ASP A 47 -14.17 7.03 -6.47
C ASP A 47 -13.19 6.79 -7.61
N ALA A 48 -12.41 7.81 -7.99
CA ALA A 48 -11.37 7.69 -9.02
C ALA A 48 -10.29 6.66 -8.64
N ALA A 49 -9.80 6.70 -7.40
CA ALA A 49 -8.82 5.75 -6.89
C ALA A 49 -9.37 4.31 -6.89
N LEU A 50 -10.53 4.09 -6.25
CA LEU A 50 -11.18 2.78 -6.18
C LEU A 50 -11.54 2.23 -7.58
N ARG A 51 -11.92 3.09 -8.52
CA ARG A 51 -12.18 2.68 -9.91
C ARG A 51 -10.90 2.23 -10.60
N SER A 52 -9.79 2.94 -10.38
CA SER A 52 -8.48 2.58 -10.94
C SER A 52 -7.99 1.23 -10.41
N GLU A 53 -8.20 0.94 -9.12
CA GLU A 53 -7.91 -0.38 -8.54
C GLU A 53 -8.75 -1.49 -9.19
N ARG A 54 -10.07 -1.27 -9.34
CA ARG A 54 -10.96 -2.24 -10.02
C ARG A 54 -10.55 -2.49 -11.46
N ILE A 55 -10.23 -1.45 -12.22
CA ILE A 55 -9.73 -1.56 -13.60
C ILE A 55 -8.46 -2.41 -13.62
N THR A 56 -7.54 -2.17 -12.68
CA THR A 56 -6.29 -2.95 -12.59
C THR A 56 -6.56 -4.42 -12.31
N CYS A 57 -7.46 -4.74 -11.38
CA CYS A 57 -7.87 -6.12 -11.11
C CYS A 57 -8.54 -6.78 -12.32
N GLN A 58 -9.36 -6.06 -13.08
CA GLN A 58 -9.98 -6.57 -14.31
C GLN A 58 -8.94 -6.87 -15.40
N LEU A 59 -7.96 -5.99 -15.58
CA LEU A 59 -6.85 -6.19 -16.53
C LEU A 59 -5.93 -7.33 -16.09
N ARG A 60 -5.64 -7.44 -14.79
CA ARG A 60 -4.89 -8.56 -14.19
C ARG A 60 -5.53 -9.90 -14.56
N ASN A 61 -6.86 -10.00 -14.49
CA ASN A 61 -7.57 -11.21 -14.88
C ASN A 61 -7.37 -11.58 -16.36
N LEU A 62 -7.08 -10.62 -17.25
CA LEU A 62 -6.78 -10.90 -18.65
C LEU A 62 -5.39 -11.53 -18.83
N VAL A 63 -4.42 -11.14 -18.01
CA VAL A 63 -3.08 -11.75 -18.00
C VAL A 63 -3.16 -13.24 -17.70
N TYR A 64 -4.09 -13.65 -16.83
CA TYR A 64 -4.29 -15.04 -16.42
C TYR A 64 -5.21 -15.88 -17.32
N ILE A 65 -5.73 -15.37 -18.45
CA ILE A 65 -6.70 -16.11 -19.29
C ILE A 65 -6.07 -17.28 -20.07
N ASN A 66 -4.84 -17.13 -20.53
CA ASN A 66 -4.09 -18.24 -21.13
C ASN A 66 -3.21 -18.85 -20.04
N ASP A 67 -3.05 -20.18 -20.01
CA ASP A 67 -2.22 -20.91 -19.02
C ASP A 67 -0.86 -20.23 -18.84
N PHE A 68 -0.80 -19.32 -17.86
CA PHE A 68 0.33 -18.43 -17.68
C PHE A 68 1.24 -19.11 -16.67
N SER A 69 2.21 -19.88 -17.19
CA SER A 69 3.28 -20.46 -16.38
C SER A 69 4.13 -19.40 -15.63
N GLY A 70 3.95 -18.11 -15.96
CA GLY A 70 4.65 -16.96 -15.38
C GLY A 70 3.87 -16.16 -14.33
N LYS A 71 2.91 -16.73 -13.57
CA LYS A 71 2.18 -15.96 -12.52
C LYS A 71 3.13 -15.16 -11.61
N ASN A 72 4.28 -15.74 -11.26
CA ASN A 72 5.31 -15.10 -10.44
C ASN A 72 6.01 -13.94 -11.17
N SER A 73 6.15 -13.99 -12.50
CA SER A 73 6.74 -12.88 -13.26
C SER A 73 5.82 -11.66 -13.29
N TYR A 74 4.50 -11.86 -13.33
CA TYR A 74 3.55 -10.75 -13.22
C TYR A 74 3.54 -10.13 -11.81
N LEU A 75 3.50 -10.94 -10.75
CA LEU A 75 3.43 -10.41 -9.39
C LEU A 75 4.65 -9.58 -9.00
N LYS A 76 5.84 -9.94 -9.51
CA LYS A 76 7.03 -9.09 -9.41
C LYS A 76 6.81 -7.70 -10.03
N LEU A 77 6.38 -7.68 -11.28
CA LEU A 77 6.11 -6.43 -12.01
C LEU A 77 4.99 -5.61 -11.33
N ALA A 78 4.00 -6.27 -10.73
CA ALA A 78 2.94 -5.61 -9.99
C ALA A 78 3.45 -4.99 -8.69
N ALA A 79 4.32 -5.67 -7.95
CA ALA A 79 4.95 -5.13 -6.74
C ALA A 79 5.81 -3.90 -7.08
N ASP A 80 6.63 -4.00 -8.13
CA ASP A 80 7.45 -2.89 -8.62
C ASP A 80 6.58 -1.68 -9.04
N ALA A 81 5.51 -1.91 -9.79
CA ALA A 81 4.59 -0.85 -10.24
C ALA A 81 3.82 -0.19 -9.09
N GLN A 82 3.63 -0.88 -7.98
CA GLN A 82 3.01 -0.35 -6.76
C GLN A 82 4.01 0.34 -5.82
N GLY A 83 5.31 0.26 -6.13
CA GLY A 83 6.37 0.80 -5.28
C GLY A 83 6.57 -0.03 -4.00
N ILE A 84 6.25 -1.33 -4.03
CA ILE A 84 6.52 -2.21 -2.89
C ILE A 84 8.02 -2.51 -2.87
N ALA A 85 8.68 -2.18 -1.77
CA ALA A 85 10.09 -2.45 -1.57
C ALA A 85 10.32 -3.03 -0.17
N ILE A 86 11.23 -4.01 -0.07
CA ILE A 86 11.61 -4.65 1.18
C ILE A 86 13.12 -4.55 1.32
N SER A 87 13.58 -4.13 2.49
CA SER A 87 14.99 -3.98 2.82
C SER A 87 15.22 -4.25 4.31
N GLN A 88 16.43 -4.62 4.69
CA GLN A 88 16.81 -4.82 6.08
C GLN A 88 18.12 -4.11 6.35
N GLU A 89 18.13 -3.28 7.39
CA GLU A 89 19.31 -2.56 7.84
C GLU A 89 19.42 -2.71 9.36
N GLN A 90 20.59 -3.10 9.87
CA GLN A 90 20.84 -3.24 11.31
C GLN A 90 19.78 -4.08 12.05
N GLU A 91 19.36 -5.21 11.45
CA GLU A 91 18.29 -6.08 11.98
C GLU A 91 16.89 -5.47 12.04
N ILE A 92 16.67 -4.34 11.37
CA ILE A 92 15.35 -3.71 11.20
C ILE A 92 14.86 -3.97 9.78
N LEU A 93 13.79 -4.75 9.65
CA LEU A 93 13.13 -4.96 8.38
C LEU A 93 12.24 -3.75 8.07
N SER A 94 12.36 -3.19 6.87
CA SER A 94 11.58 -2.07 6.36
C SER A 94 10.83 -2.48 5.10
N ILE A 95 9.51 -2.30 5.09
CA ILE A 95 8.62 -2.61 3.99
C ILE A 95 7.90 -1.34 3.55
N THR A 96 8.24 -0.83 2.38
CA THR A 96 7.57 0.33 1.77
C THR A 96 6.36 -0.14 0.96
N LEU A 97 5.24 0.55 1.14
CA LEU A 97 3.95 0.31 0.50
C LEU A 97 3.41 1.64 -0.06
N PRO A 98 2.52 1.60 -1.06
CA PRO A 98 1.75 2.79 -1.43
C PRO A 98 0.91 3.30 -0.25
N GLY A 99 0.60 4.60 -0.24
CA GLY A 99 -0.20 5.22 0.81
C GLY A 99 -1.55 4.52 0.98
N LEU A 100 -1.90 4.19 2.24
CA LEU A 100 -3.12 3.44 2.53
C LEU A 100 -4.36 4.33 2.42
N LEU A 101 -5.41 3.78 1.81
CA LEU A 101 -6.70 4.45 1.73
C LEU A 101 -7.46 4.37 3.06
N PRO A 102 -8.33 5.35 3.36
CA PRO A 102 -9.17 5.31 4.55
C PRO A 102 -10.13 4.12 4.57
N LYS A 103 -10.42 3.59 5.76
CA LYS A 103 -11.49 2.62 6.03
C LYS A 103 -12.83 3.23 5.60
N ARG A 104 -13.32 2.91 4.40
CA ARG A 104 -14.69 3.29 3.98
C ARG A 104 -15.61 2.08 3.98
N LYS A 105 -16.91 2.33 4.19
CA LYS A 105 -17.99 1.33 4.35
C LYS A 105 -18.14 0.34 3.18
N VAL A 106 -17.48 0.56 2.06
CA VAL A 106 -17.50 -0.32 0.88
C VAL A 106 -16.27 -1.22 0.96
N ARG A 107 -16.48 -2.54 0.96
CA ARG A 107 -15.39 -3.53 0.90
C ARG A 107 -14.49 -3.24 -0.30
N THR A 108 -13.35 -2.61 -0.06
CA THR A 108 -12.29 -2.46 -1.05
C THR A 108 -11.73 -3.85 -1.33
N ASN A 109 -11.51 -4.18 -2.60
CA ASN A 109 -10.88 -5.43 -2.96
C ASN A 109 -9.38 -5.32 -2.70
N MET A 110 -8.98 -5.59 -1.45
CA MET A 110 -7.59 -5.54 -1.00
C MET A 110 -6.67 -6.53 -1.71
N ALA A 111 -7.19 -7.41 -2.58
CA ALA A 111 -6.38 -8.23 -3.49
C ALA A 111 -5.45 -7.40 -4.38
N PHE A 112 -5.77 -6.11 -4.62
CA PHE A 112 -4.88 -5.22 -5.36
C PHE A 112 -3.49 -5.14 -4.70
N LEU A 113 -3.43 -4.89 -3.38
CA LEU A 113 -2.20 -4.73 -2.61
C LEU A 113 -1.71 -6.05 -1.99
N HIS A 114 -2.63 -6.91 -1.54
CA HIS A 114 -2.29 -8.14 -0.82
C HIS A 114 -1.50 -9.14 -1.67
N GLU A 115 -1.90 -9.40 -2.92
CA GLU A 115 -1.19 -10.39 -3.76
C GLU A 115 0.25 -9.97 -4.09
N PRO A 116 0.52 -8.72 -4.52
CA PRO A 116 1.90 -8.28 -4.77
C PRO A 116 2.74 -8.22 -3.49
N LEU A 117 2.17 -7.79 -2.36
CA LEU A 117 2.87 -7.80 -1.07
C LEU A 117 3.24 -9.22 -0.63
N ASN A 118 2.30 -10.16 -0.70
CA ASN A 118 2.53 -11.56 -0.36
C ASN A 118 3.65 -12.16 -1.21
N TYR A 119 3.65 -11.88 -2.53
CA TYR A 119 4.73 -12.29 -3.43
C TYR A 119 6.09 -11.67 -3.05
N ALA A 120 6.13 -10.36 -2.79
CA ALA A 120 7.37 -9.66 -2.44
C ALA A 120 7.99 -10.24 -1.16
N LEU A 121 7.18 -10.48 -0.12
CA LEU A 121 7.61 -11.12 1.13
C LEU A 121 8.12 -12.54 0.89
N GLN A 122 7.37 -13.34 0.13
CA GLN A 122 7.77 -14.71 -0.17
C GLN A 122 9.10 -14.78 -0.93
N GLU A 123 9.36 -13.84 -1.85
CA GLU A 123 10.61 -13.79 -2.59
C GLU A 123 11.76 -13.28 -1.71
N TYR A 124 11.49 -12.32 -0.82
CA TYR A 124 12.48 -11.78 0.10
C TYR A 124 13.02 -12.86 1.03
N VAL A 125 12.15 -13.63 1.70
CA VAL A 125 12.57 -14.70 2.65
C VAL A 125 13.26 -15.90 1.98
N LYS A 126 13.14 -16.06 0.66
CA LYS A 126 13.88 -17.08 -0.10
C LYS A 126 15.31 -16.64 -0.43
N THR A 127 15.50 -15.34 -0.64
CA THR A 127 16.74 -14.75 -1.13
C THR A 127 17.60 -14.17 -0.02
N HIS A 128 17.00 -13.94 1.15
CA HIS A 128 17.65 -13.40 2.34
C HIS A 128 17.40 -14.35 3.52
N ASP A 129 18.43 -14.54 4.34
CA ASP A 129 18.31 -15.30 5.59
C ASP A 129 17.70 -14.40 6.67
N LEU A 130 16.36 -14.41 6.74
CA LEU A 130 15.60 -13.63 7.71
C LEU A 130 15.24 -14.50 8.91
N ALA A 131 15.82 -14.18 10.07
CA ALA A 131 15.38 -14.77 11.33
C ALA A 131 13.98 -14.23 11.70
N LEU A 132 13.06 -15.13 12.09
CA LEU A 132 11.74 -14.72 12.53
C LEU A 132 11.84 -13.94 13.85
N TYR A 133 11.18 -12.79 13.90
CA TYR A 133 11.14 -11.97 15.10
C TYR A 133 10.23 -12.60 16.15
N LYS A 134 10.73 -12.69 17.38
CA LYS A 134 10.00 -13.32 18.48
C LYS A 134 9.45 -12.31 19.49
N ASP A 135 10.17 -11.23 19.77
CA ASP A 135 9.72 -10.21 20.72
C ASP A 135 9.96 -8.83 20.08
N CYS A 136 8.96 -8.35 19.35
CA CYS A 136 9.15 -7.28 18.38
C CYS A 136 8.16 -6.14 18.53
N VAL A 137 8.53 -5.04 17.87
CA VAL A 137 7.65 -3.91 17.62
C VAL A 137 7.44 -3.81 16.12
N VAL A 138 6.17 -3.76 15.70
CA VAL A 138 5.77 -3.40 14.34
C VAL A 138 5.37 -1.92 14.33
N CYS A 139 6.17 -1.10 13.66
CA CYS A 139 5.90 0.32 13.50
C CYS A 139 5.32 0.61 12.11
N PHE A 140 4.13 1.20 12.07
CA PHE A 140 3.56 1.78 10.85
C PHE A 140 3.87 3.27 10.80
N SER A 141 4.71 3.68 9.85
CA SER A 141 4.95 5.08 9.50
C SER A 141 4.10 5.48 8.30
N GLN A 142 3.25 6.49 8.48
CA GLN A 142 2.51 7.15 7.41
C GLN A 142 3.30 8.34 6.89
N ILE A 143 3.79 8.26 5.66
CA ILE A 143 4.52 9.35 5.03
C ILE A 143 3.53 10.15 4.19
N TYR A 144 3.38 11.43 4.49
CA TYR A 144 2.59 12.38 3.70
C TYR A 144 3.50 13.32 2.93
N ASP A 145 3.17 13.60 1.68
CA ASP A 145 3.84 14.61 0.86
C ASP A 145 3.70 16.00 1.52
N ARG A 146 4.84 16.58 1.91
CA ARG A 146 4.94 17.87 2.59
C ARG A 146 4.46 19.05 1.76
N SER A 147 4.41 18.91 0.44
CA SER A 147 3.93 19.97 -0.46
C SER A 147 2.41 20.13 -0.41
N LEU A 148 1.71 19.17 0.22
CA LEU A 148 0.26 19.13 0.33
C LEU A 148 -0.21 19.52 1.75
N SER A 149 -1.47 19.95 1.84
CA SER A 149 -2.07 20.42 3.10
C SER A 149 -2.05 19.36 4.19
N SER A 150 -1.66 19.74 5.41
CA SER A 150 -1.65 18.87 6.60
C SER A 150 -3.04 18.38 7.04
N GLN A 151 -4.12 19.01 6.56
CA GLN A 151 -5.51 18.57 6.83
C GLN A 151 -5.81 17.17 6.28
N ARG A 152 -4.95 16.65 5.41
CA ARG A 152 -5.04 15.30 4.86
C ARG A 152 -4.62 14.21 5.83
N VAL A 153 -3.85 14.56 6.88
CA VAL A 153 -3.36 13.60 7.87
C VAL A 153 -4.58 12.96 8.54
N ARG A 154 -4.59 11.63 8.56
CA ARG A 154 -5.72 10.86 9.07
C ARG A 154 -5.35 10.21 10.40
N ASP A 155 -6.37 10.04 11.24
CA ASP A 155 -6.25 9.20 12.42
C ASP A 155 -5.94 7.75 12.02
N TYR A 156 -5.13 7.06 12.81
CA TYR A 156 -4.68 5.70 12.52
C TYR A 156 -5.80 4.67 12.49
N ASP A 157 -6.88 4.87 13.25
CA ASP A 157 -8.05 3.99 13.24
C ASP A 157 -8.79 4.02 11.90
N ASN A 158 -8.63 5.10 11.13
CA ASN A 158 -9.16 5.26 9.79
C ASN A 158 -8.31 4.59 8.71
N LEU A 159 -7.24 3.86 9.03
CA LEU A 159 -6.42 3.14 8.05
C LEU A 159 -6.46 1.61 8.22
N GLU A 160 -6.38 0.88 7.11
CA GLU A 160 -6.45 -0.60 7.08
C GLU A 160 -5.08 -1.26 7.36
N PHE A 161 -4.58 -1.16 8.59
CA PHE A 161 -3.30 -1.79 8.98
C PHE A 161 -3.38 -3.30 9.19
N LYS A 162 -4.52 -3.80 9.67
CA LYS A 162 -4.65 -5.18 10.13
C LYS A 162 -4.32 -6.19 9.03
N GLN A 163 -4.91 -6.03 7.85
CA GLN A 163 -4.67 -6.98 6.76
C GLN A 163 -3.21 -7.00 6.29
N ILE A 164 -2.54 -5.84 6.36
CA ILE A 164 -1.12 -5.73 6.02
C ILE A 164 -0.28 -6.43 7.08
N LEU A 165 -0.58 -6.19 8.37
CA LEU A 165 0.07 -6.88 9.48
C LEU A 165 -0.09 -8.40 9.35
N ASP A 166 -1.31 -8.90 9.15
CA ASP A 166 -1.60 -10.33 9.01
C ASP A 166 -0.76 -10.96 7.86
N THR A 167 -0.59 -10.21 6.76
CA THR A 167 0.22 -10.65 5.61
C THR A 167 1.71 -10.70 5.96
N ILE A 168 2.24 -9.65 6.61
CA ILE A 168 3.65 -9.57 7.01
C ILE A 168 3.98 -10.63 8.07
N ALA A 169 3.11 -10.76 9.07
CA ALA A 169 3.25 -11.69 10.19
C ALA A 169 3.49 -13.12 9.73
N THR A 170 2.78 -13.54 8.67
CA THR A 170 2.90 -14.88 8.07
C THR A 170 4.33 -15.24 7.65
N TYR A 171 5.19 -14.27 7.34
CA TYR A 171 6.55 -14.50 6.85
C TYR A 171 7.65 -14.08 7.81
N VAL A 172 7.36 -13.14 8.70
CA VAL A 172 8.40 -12.40 9.44
C VAL A 172 8.31 -12.63 10.95
N LEU A 173 7.13 -12.99 11.47
CA LEU A 173 6.91 -13.13 12.91
C LEU A 173 6.84 -14.60 13.30
N LEU A 174 7.39 -14.93 14.47
CA LEU A 174 7.21 -16.24 15.09
C LEU A 174 5.82 -16.36 15.73
N ASP A 175 5.35 -15.28 16.35
CA ASP A 175 4.07 -15.16 17.04
C ASP A 175 3.59 -13.69 16.93
N ASP A 176 2.38 -13.49 16.39
CA ASP A 176 1.78 -12.18 16.17
C ASP A 176 0.82 -11.75 17.31
N THR A 177 0.76 -12.54 18.39
CA THR A 177 -0.05 -12.18 19.55
C THR A 177 0.49 -10.94 20.24
N GLY A 178 -0.42 -10.16 20.82
CA GLY A 178 -0.08 -8.93 21.56
C GLY A 178 0.78 -9.15 22.82
N LEU A 179 1.18 -10.39 23.13
CA LEU A 179 2.18 -10.68 24.17
C LEU A 179 3.60 -10.43 23.66
N TYR A 180 3.83 -10.66 22.37
CA TYR A 180 5.14 -10.70 21.73
C TYR A 180 5.31 -9.66 20.63
N CYS A 181 4.21 -9.17 20.09
CA CYS A 181 4.17 -8.17 19.03
C CYS A 181 3.49 -6.90 19.54
N ASP A 182 4.28 -5.86 19.79
CA ASP A 182 3.78 -4.52 20.09
C ASP A 182 3.56 -3.76 18.77
N SER A 183 2.57 -2.86 18.75
CA SER A 183 2.32 -1.99 17.59
C SER A 183 2.59 -0.52 17.93
N TYR A 184 3.25 0.16 16.99
CA TYR A 184 3.53 1.59 17.08
C TYR A 184 3.07 2.28 15.79
N HIS A 185 2.55 3.50 15.92
CA HIS A 185 2.09 4.28 14.78
C HIS A 185 2.73 5.67 14.81
N THR A 186 3.27 6.09 13.68
CA THR A 186 3.86 7.41 13.50
C THR A 186 3.46 8.03 12.17
N THR A 187 3.60 9.34 12.07
CA THR A 187 3.31 10.14 10.89
C THR A 187 4.54 10.98 10.56
N GLU A 188 4.91 11.02 9.29
CA GLU A 188 6.10 11.70 8.79
C GLU A 188 5.78 12.54 7.56
N LEU A 189 6.58 13.58 7.31
CA LEU A 189 6.47 14.43 6.14
C LEU A 189 7.59 14.11 5.14
N GLY A 190 7.23 13.49 4.03
CA GLY A 190 8.15 13.09 2.97
C GLY A 190 7.94 13.88 1.67
N ASN A 191 8.48 13.32 0.59
CA ASN A 191 8.34 13.86 -0.77
C ASN A 191 7.12 13.28 -1.51
N THR A 192 6.67 12.09 -1.12
CA THR A 192 5.58 11.36 -1.75
C THR A 192 4.83 10.58 -0.70
N ASP A 193 3.53 10.38 -0.91
CA ASP A 193 2.71 9.60 0.00
C ASP A 193 3.07 8.12 -0.04
N SER A 194 3.32 7.53 1.13
CA SER A 194 3.60 6.11 1.26
C SER A 194 3.32 5.63 2.67
N THR A 195 3.40 4.32 2.85
CA THR A 195 3.37 3.69 4.16
C THR A 195 4.61 2.82 4.30
N VAL A 196 5.38 3.03 5.36
CA VAL A 196 6.54 2.19 5.66
C VAL A 196 6.24 1.41 6.93
N VAL A 197 6.37 0.08 6.85
CA VAL A 197 6.25 -0.82 7.98
C VAL A 197 7.63 -1.24 8.41
N TYR A 198 8.00 -0.92 9.65
CA TYR A 198 9.25 -1.34 10.26
C TYR A 198 8.98 -2.48 11.24
N ILE A 199 9.80 -3.52 11.21
CA ILE A 199 9.76 -4.63 12.16
C ILE A 199 11.15 -4.74 12.79
N MET A 200 11.20 -4.73 14.11
CA MET A 200 12.44 -4.76 14.88
C MET A 200 12.23 -5.44 16.23
N GLU A 201 13.30 -5.99 16.80
CA GLU A 201 13.31 -6.46 18.19
C GLU A 201 13.01 -5.30 19.16
N LYS A 202 12.33 -5.59 20.28
CA LYS A 202 11.96 -4.55 21.27
C LYS A 202 13.15 -3.79 21.84
N SER A 203 14.32 -4.42 21.91
CA SER A 203 15.56 -3.78 22.36
C SER A 203 16.05 -2.68 21.42
N ALA A 204 15.78 -2.78 20.10
CA ALA A 204 16.18 -1.80 19.10
C ALA A 204 15.21 -0.60 19.01
N PHE A 205 13.97 -0.79 19.46
CA PHE A 205 12.91 0.22 19.32
C PHE A 205 13.23 1.59 19.95
N PRO A 206 13.79 1.70 21.18
CA PRO A 206 14.11 3.00 21.77
C PRO A 206 15.09 3.83 20.93
N ASP A 207 16.13 3.18 20.41
CA ASP A 207 17.15 3.84 19.58
C ASP A 207 16.59 4.23 18.22
N TRP A 208 15.76 3.36 17.62
CA TRP A 208 15.07 3.65 16.37
C TRP A 208 14.15 4.88 16.49
N VAL A 209 13.35 4.97 17.57
CA VAL A 209 12.47 6.13 17.82
C VAL A 209 13.29 7.41 17.98
N LYS A 210 14.41 7.34 18.68
CA LYS A 210 15.29 8.51 18.88
C LYS A 210 15.85 9.01 17.55
N ALA A 211 16.42 8.11 16.74
CA ALA A 211 16.97 8.44 15.43
C ALA A 211 15.90 9.02 14.49
N HIS A 212 14.69 8.46 14.48
CA HIS A 212 13.60 8.97 13.64
C HIS A 212 13.10 10.35 14.07
N LYS A 213 13.06 10.65 15.38
CA LYS A 213 12.68 11.99 15.86
C LYS A 213 13.68 13.05 15.46
N GLU A 214 14.98 12.77 15.61
CA GLU A 214 16.06 13.69 15.23
C GLU A 214 16.02 13.98 13.71
N LEU A 215 15.71 12.97 12.89
CA LEU A 215 15.53 13.13 11.45
C LEU A 215 14.34 14.05 11.10
N LEU A 216 13.21 13.88 11.79
CA LEU A 216 12.01 14.71 11.58
C LEU A 216 12.22 16.18 11.99
N GLU A 217 12.91 16.42 13.11
CA GLU A 217 13.27 17.77 13.56
C GLU A 217 14.19 18.46 12.55
N THR A 218 15.23 17.76 12.08
CA THR A 218 16.17 18.30 11.08
C THR A 218 15.47 18.64 9.76
N ILE A 219 14.52 17.80 9.33
CA ILE A 219 13.74 18.03 8.12
C ILE A 219 12.79 19.23 8.26
N SER A 220 12.25 19.44 9.47
CA SER A 220 11.34 20.55 9.78
C SER A 220 12.08 21.89 9.85
N GLU A 221 13.36 21.90 10.24
CA GLU A 221 14.20 23.11 10.30
C GLU A 221 14.69 23.60 8.92
N ILE A 222 14.69 22.72 7.91
CA ILE A 222 15.18 23.01 6.54
C ILE A 222 14.04 23.48 5.60
N SER A 223 12.78 23.43 6.05
CA SER A 223 11.59 23.85 5.28
C SER A 223 11.12 25.25 5.68
#